data_AF-A0A419E3C3-F1
#
_entry.id   AF-A0A419E3C3-F1
#
_cell.length_a   1.000
_cell.length_b   1.000
_cell.length_c   1.000
_cell.angle_alpha   90.00
_cell.angle_beta   90.00
_cell.angle_gamma   90.00
#
_symmetry.space_group_name_H-M   'P 1'
#
loop_
_entity.id
_entity.type
_entity.pdbx_description
1 polymer ?
#
loop_
_entity_poly.entity_id
_entity_poly.type
_entity_poly.pdbx_seq_one_letter_code
_entity_poly.pdbx_strand_id
1 'polypeptide(L)'
;MPKTKLFILPLIFTVIFIIVILKATPPPAITKASFLQLILFFLPLLLLLTSLFNILLWSWCKSFILGLGVILALILQALQSLNFFTLTGLVMAILLIIKALKNNSKTSLPINIPKLSRLKKQSRL
;
A
#
# COMPACT_ATOMS: atom_id res chain seq x y z
N MET A 1 -14.91 -24.42 3.07
CA MET A 1 -15.88 -24.51 4.18
C MET A 1 -17.14 -23.73 3.81
N PRO A 2 -18.33 -24.31 3.92
CA PRO A 2 -19.57 -23.64 3.51
C PRO A 2 -19.80 -22.40 4.39
N LYS A 3 -19.87 -21.22 3.75
CA LYS A 3 -20.05 -19.90 4.41
C LYS A 3 -21.25 -19.86 5.35
N THR A 4 -22.25 -20.71 5.12
CA THR A 4 -23.44 -20.88 5.96
C THR A 4 -23.12 -21.29 7.39
N LYS A 5 -22.07 -22.10 7.63
CA LYS A 5 -21.70 -22.52 8.98
C LYS A 5 -21.22 -21.39 9.89
N LEU A 6 -20.64 -20.32 9.32
CA LEU A 6 -20.17 -19.18 10.10
C LEU A 6 -21.34 -18.35 10.67
N PHE A 7 -22.47 -18.30 9.97
CA PHE A 7 -23.64 -17.50 10.38
C PHE A 7 -24.60 -18.25 11.30
N ILE A 8 -24.51 -19.58 11.37
CA ILE A 8 -25.37 -20.41 12.23
C ILE A 8 -25.15 -20.09 13.71
N LEU A 9 -23.89 -19.89 14.14
CA LEU A 9 -23.57 -19.65 15.55
C LEU A 9 -24.11 -18.29 16.07
N PRO A 10 -23.92 -17.15 15.39
CA PRO A 10 -24.58 -15.90 15.76
C PRO A 10 -26.10 -16.00 15.72
N LEU A 11 -26.66 -16.72 14.74
CA LEU A 11 -28.10 -16.90 14.61
C LEU A 11 -28.69 -17.63 15.83
N ILE A 12 -28.04 -18.71 16.27
CA ILE A 12 -28.42 -19.45 17.48
C ILE A 12 -28.35 -18.53 18.72
N PHE A 13 -27.27 -17.79 18.90
CA PHE A 13 -27.15 -16.86 20.03
C PHE A 13 -28.18 -15.73 19.97
N THR A 14 -28.55 -15.27 18.78
CA THR A 14 -29.60 -14.26 18.59
C THR A 14 -30.95 -14.81 19.01
N VAL A 15 -31.29 -16.04 18.61
CA VAL A 15 -32.54 -16.69 19.00
C VAL A 15 -32.58 -16.91 20.52
N ILE A 16 -31.49 -17.39 21.13
CA ILE A 16 -31.39 -17.55 22.59
C ILE A 16 -31.58 -16.22 23.30
N PHE A 17 -30.94 -15.15 22.81
CA PHE A 17 -31.06 -13.81 23.39
C PHE A 17 -32.49 -13.27 23.29
N ILE A 18 -33.16 -13.44 22.14
CA ILE A 18 -34.57 -13.06 21.96
C ILE A 18 -35.48 -13.82 22.92
N ILE A 19 -35.29 -15.14 23.07
CA ILE A 19 -36.05 -15.96 24.02
C ILE A 19 -35.86 -15.45 25.45
N VAL A 20 -34.62 -15.13 25.83
CA VAL A 20 -34.30 -14.56 27.14
C VAL A 20 -35.01 -13.22 27.34
N ILE A 21 -34.98 -12.30 26.36
CA ILE A 21 -35.66 -11.00 26.45
C ILE A 21 -37.18 -11.19 26.61
N LEU A 22 -37.78 -12.12 25.88
CA LEU A 22 -39.22 -12.34 25.91
C LEU A 22 -39.72 -13.05 27.18
N LYS A 23 -38.85 -13.85 27.83
CA LYS A 23 -39.21 -14.65 29.01
C LYS A 23 -38.76 -14.03 30.33
N ALA A 24 -37.68 -13.25 30.32
CA ALA A 24 -37.16 -12.61 31.52
C ALA A 24 -37.85 -11.26 31.76
N THR A 25 -38.33 -11.06 32.98
CA THR A 25 -38.75 -9.73 33.42
C THR A 25 -37.51 -8.83 33.56
N PRO A 26 -37.44 -7.71 32.82
CA PRO A 26 -36.30 -6.82 32.89
C PRO A 26 -36.22 -6.19 34.30
N PRO A 27 -35.02 -6.11 34.91
CA PRO A 27 -34.89 -5.43 36.19
C PRO A 27 -35.22 -3.93 36.02
N PRO A 28 -35.96 -3.33 36.96
CA PRO A 28 -36.38 -1.92 36.85
C PRO A 28 -35.20 -0.94 36.91
N ALA A 29 -34.05 -1.36 37.45
CA ALA A 29 -32.81 -0.63 37.45
C ALA A 29 -31.62 -1.60 37.55
N ILE A 30 -30.48 -1.26 36.96
CA ILE A 30 -29.23 -2.04 37.03
C ILE A 30 -28.81 -2.25 38.49
N THR A 31 -29.03 -1.25 39.34
CA THR A 31 -28.72 -1.26 40.78
C THR A 31 -29.62 -2.18 41.62
N LYS A 32 -30.74 -2.64 41.05
CA LYS A 32 -31.69 -3.56 41.70
C LYS A 32 -31.74 -4.92 41.03
N ALA A 33 -30.91 -5.16 40.01
CA ALA A 33 -30.90 -6.41 39.28
C ALA A 33 -30.33 -7.54 40.15
N SER A 34 -31.01 -8.68 40.19
CA SER A 34 -30.43 -9.86 40.85
C SER A 34 -29.24 -10.38 40.04
N PHE A 35 -28.29 -11.02 40.72
CA PHE A 35 -27.13 -11.62 40.07
C PHE A 35 -27.54 -12.62 38.96
N LEU A 36 -28.62 -13.37 39.17
CA LEU A 36 -29.19 -14.28 38.19
C LEU A 36 -29.77 -13.55 36.98
N GLN A 37 -30.48 -12.44 37.16
CA GLN A 37 -30.98 -11.62 36.04
C GLN A 37 -29.83 -11.04 35.22
N LEU A 38 -28.75 -10.64 35.89
CA LEU A 38 -27.58 -10.08 35.24
C LEU A 38 -26.88 -11.16 34.39
N ILE A 39 -26.63 -12.34 34.94
CA ILE A 39 -26.04 -13.44 34.15
C ILE A 39 -26.95 -13.84 32.99
N LEU A 40 -28.26 -14.02 33.24
CA LEU A 40 -29.19 -14.49 32.24
C LEU A 40 -29.27 -13.55 31.05
N PHE A 41 -29.16 -12.23 31.27
CA PHE A 41 -29.25 -11.23 30.21
C PHE A 41 -27.89 -10.94 29.54
N PHE A 42 -26.82 -10.78 30.33
CA PHE A 42 -25.52 -10.35 29.82
C PHE A 42 -24.68 -11.50 29.23
N LEU A 43 -24.84 -12.74 29.69
CA LEU A 43 -24.10 -13.88 29.15
C LEU A 43 -24.44 -14.17 27.67
N PRO A 44 -25.72 -14.32 27.28
CA PRO A 44 -26.06 -14.51 25.87
C PRO A 44 -25.72 -13.28 25.01
N LEU A 45 -25.84 -12.07 25.56
CA LEU A 45 -25.41 -10.85 24.87
C LEU A 45 -23.91 -10.86 24.59
N LEU A 46 -23.09 -11.24 25.57
CA LEU A 46 -21.65 -11.35 25.43
C LEU A 46 -21.26 -12.40 24.39
N LEU A 47 -21.87 -13.59 24.43
CA LEU A 47 -21.65 -14.65 23.44
C LEU A 47 -22.02 -14.19 22.02
N LEU A 48 -23.15 -13.49 21.87
CA LEU A 48 -23.57 -12.91 20.60
C LEU A 48 -22.53 -11.89 20.09
N LEU A 49 -22.10 -10.98 20.96
CA LEU A 49 -21.13 -9.93 20.62
C LEU A 49 -19.78 -10.54 20.21
N THR A 50 -19.27 -11.50 20.98
CA THR A 50 -18.01 -12.20 20.67
C THR A 50 -18.10 -12.94 19.33
N SER A 51 -19.23 -13.60 19.06
CA SER A 51 -19.45 -14.28 17.78
C SER A 51 -19.49 -13.30 16.60
N LEU A 52 -20.13 -12.14 16.76
CA LEU A 52 -20.17 -11.10 15.72
C LEU A 52 -18.78 -10.50 15.47
N PHE A 53 -18.05 -10.20 16.54
CA PHE A 53 -16.67 -9.71 16.45
C PHE A 53 -15.75 -10.71 15.74
N ASN A 54 -15.89 -12.00 16.02
CA ASN A 54 -15.07 -13.02 15.37
C ASN A 54 -15.31 -13.07 13.85
N ILE A 55 -16.57 -12.96 13.41
CA ILE A 55 -16.90 -12.91 11.97
C ILE A 55 -16.35 -11.64 11.34
N LEU A 56 -16.49 -10.50 12.03
CA LEU A 56 -16.00 -9.22 11.56
C LEU A 56 -14.47 -9.25 11.38
N LEU A 57 -13.73 -9.68 12.41
CA LEU A 57 -12.26 -9.79 12.39
C LEU A 57 -11.79 -10.74 11.28
N TRP A 58 -12.45 -11.88 11.11
CA TRP A 58 -12.09 -12.84 10.06
C TRP A 58 -12.26 -12.24 8.65
N SER A 59 -13.35 -11.53 8.42
CA SER A 59 -13.57 -10.84 7.14
C SER A 59 -12.56 -9.72 6.94
N TRP A 60 -12.28 -8.96 7.99
CA TRP A 60 -11.37 -7.82 7.95
C TRP A 60 -9.93 -8.25 7.67
N CYS A 61 -9.43 -9.31 8.34
CA CYS A 61 -8.11 -9.88 8.08
C CYS A 61 -7.95 -10.32 6.62
N LYS A 62 -8.95 -10.97 6.04
CA LYS A 62 -8.88 -11.39 4.62
C LYS A 62 -8.82 -10.19 3.68
N SER A 63 -9.67 -9.20 3.88
CA SER A 63 -9.66 -7.97 3.09
C SER A 63 -8.35 -7.20 3.26
N PHE A 64 -7.80 -7.18 4.47
CA PHE A 64 -6.52 -6.55 4.78
C PHE A 64 -5.37 -7.24 4.04
N ILE A 65 -5.28 -8.57 4.11
CA ILE A 65 -4.24 -9.35 3.39
C ILE A 65 -4.35 -9.16 1.88
N LEU A 66 -5.57 -9.18 1.34
CA LEU A 66 -5.79 -8.91 -0.09
C LEU A 66 -5.38 -7.50 -0.47
N GLY A 67 -5.75 -6.49 0.33
CA GLY A 67 -5.34 -5.10 0.12
C GLY A 67 -3.82 -4.93 0.14
N LEU A 68 -3.15 -5.58 1.09
CA LEU A 68 -1.69 -5.59 1.20
C LEU A 68 -1.04 -6.25 -0.03
N GLY A 69 -1.62 -7.36 -0.51
CA GLY A 69 -1.20 -8.01 -1.75
C GLY A 69 -1.34 -7.11 -2.98
N VAL A 70 -2.44 -6.36 -3.10
CA VAL A 70 -2.65 -5.39 -4.19
C VAL A 70 -1.65 -4.24 -4.12
N ILE A 71 -1.40 -3.69 -2.93
CA ILE A 71 -0.39 -2.63 -2.73
C ILE A 71 0.99 -3.14 -3.15
N LEU A 72 1.36 -4.36 -2.73
CA LEU A 72 2.64 -4.97 -3.10
C LEU A 72 2.75 -5.15 -4.63
N ALA A 73 1.68 -5.62 -5.28
CA ALA A 73 1.64 -5.78 -6.73
C ALA A 73 1.81 -4.44 -7.46
N LEU A 74 1.15 -3.38 -7.00
CA LEU A 74 1.30 -2.03 -7.55
C LEU A 74 2.74 -1.51 -7.39
N ILE A 75 3.38 -1.78 -6.25
CA ILE A 75 4.79 -1.41 -6.03
C ILE A 75 5.71 -2.14 -7.01
N LEU A 76 5.54 -3.45 -7.19
CA LEU A 76 6.31 -4.22 -8.17
C LEU A 76 6.10 -3.68 -9.59
N GLN A 77 4.87 -3.36 -9.96
CA GLN A 77 4.55 -2.82 -11.28
C GLN A 77 5.17 -1.43 -11.49
N ALA A 78 5.15 -0.57 -10.46
CA ALA A 78 5.81 0.73 -10.50
C ALA A 78 7.33 0.60 -10.67
N LEU A 79 7.97 -0.33 -9.95
CA LEU A 79 9.39 -0.67 -10.11
C LEU A 79 9.70 -1.15 -11.53
N GLN A 80 8.88 -2.03 -12.09
CA GLN A 80 9.06 -2.51 -13.45
C GLN A 80 8.92 -1.39 -14.49
N SER A 81 7.92 -0.51 -14.32
CA SER A 81 7.76 0.67 -15.16
C SER A 81 8.95 1.62 -15.05
N LEU A 82 9.46 1.86 -13.84
CA LEU A 82 10.64 2.68 -13.63
C LEU A 82 11.85 2.08 -14.34
N ASN A 83 12.02 0.76 -14.27
CA ASN A 83 13.12 0.06 -14.93
C ASN A 83 13.05 0.15 -16.46
N PHE A 84 11.84 0.19 -17.03
CA PHE A 84 11.63 0.44 -18.45
C PHE A 84 12.04 1.87 -18.85
N PHE A 85 11.69 2.88 -18.03
CA PHE A 85 12.08 4.27 -18.26
C PHE A 85 13.59 4.50 -18.11
N THR A 86 14.25 3.85 -17.15
CA THR A 86 15.71 3.94 -17.00
C THR A 86 16.46 3.27 -18.15
N LEU A 87 16.01 2.09 -18.61
CA LEU A 87 16.58 1.42 -19.79
C LEU A 87 16.46 2.27 -21.06
N THR A 88 15.26 2.78 -21.33
CA THR A 88 15.02 3.64 -22.50
C THR A 88 15.83 4.94 -22.42
N GLY A 89 15.91 5.57 -21.24
CA GLY A 89 16.76 6.73 -20.99
C GLY A 89 18.25 6.45 -21.21
N LEU A 90 18.74 5.29 -20.76
CA LEU A 90 20.14 4.89 -20.92
C LEU A 90 20.51 4.64 -22.39
N VAL A 91 19.64 3.95 -23.14
CA VAL A 91 19.81 3.79 -24.60
C VAL A 91 19.88 5.16 -25.29
N MET A 92 19.00 6.08 -24.90
CA MET A 92 18.95 7.40 -25.52
C MET A 92 20.15 8.27 -25.16
N ALA A 93 20.67 8.16 -23.93
CA ALA A 93 21.93 8.78 -23.53
C ALA A 93 23.12 8.24 -24.34
N ILE A 94 23.22 6.92 -24.54
CA ILE A 94 24.27 6.30 -25.36
C ILE A 94 24.20 6.80 -26.81
N LEU A 95 23.02 6.85 -27.41
CA LEU A 95 22.84 7.37 -28.77
C LEU A 95 23.27 8.84 -28.90
N LEU A 96 22.93 9.67 -27.92
CA LEU A 96 23.35 11.08 -27.89
C LEU A 96 24.88 11.22 -27.75
N ILE A 97 25.51 10.41 -26.89
CA ILE A 97 26.96 10.38 -26.71
C ILE A 97 27.65 9.97 -28.02
N ILE A 98 27.21 8.90 -28.67
CA ILE A 98 27.75 8.43 -29.96
C ILE A 98 27.57 9.52 -31.03
N LYS A 99 26.39 10.16 -31.10
CA LYS A 99 26.12 11.24 -32.06
C LYS A 99 27.02 12.46 -31.80
N ALA A 100 27.24 12.83 -30.54
CA ALA A 100 28.12 13.94 -30.16
C ALA A 100 29.59 13.66 -30.51
N LEU A 101 30.08 12.45 -30.20
CA LEU A 101 31.43 12.00 -30.57
C LEU A 101 31.63 11.97 -32.10
N LYS A 102 30.65 11.44 -32.85
CA LYS A 102 30.70 11.38 -34.31
C LYS A 102 30.70 12.79 -34.94
N ASN A 103 30.00 13.75 -34.33
CA ASN A 103 29.93 15.12 -34.84
C ASN A 103 31.21 15.94 -34.52
N ASN A 104 31.85 15.70 -33.38
CA ASN A 104 33.10 16.38 -33.00
C ASN A 104 34.33 15.96 -33.82
N SER A 105 34.27 14.88 -34.60
CA SER A 105 35.36 14.46 -35.50
C SER A 105 35.61 15.43 -36.67
N LYS A 106 34.74 16.42 -36.90
CA LYS A 106 34.87 17.38 -38.02
C LYS A 106 35.19 18.82 -37.60
N THR A 107 35.21 19.12 -36.32
CA THR A 107 35.66 20.43 -35.81
C THR A 107 37.16 20.39 -35.60
N SER A 108 37.91 20.61 -36.69
CA SER A 108 39.26 21.15 -36.60
C SER A 108 39.17 22.47 -35.83
N LEU A 109 39.54 22.46 -34.55
CA LEU A 109 39.78 23.69 -33.80
C LEU A 109 40.73 24.55 -34.65
N PRO A 110 40.37 25.80 -35.00
CA PRO A 110 41.31 26.69 -35.67
C PRO A 110 42.37 27.04 -34.64
N ILE A 111 43.41 26.22 -34.57
CA ILE A 111 44.65 26.50 -33.87
C ILE A 111 45.33 27.61 -34.69
N ASN A 112 44.88 28.85 -34.46
CA ASN A 112 45.47 30.03 -35.06
C ASN A 112 46.76 30.34 -34.28
N ILE A 113 47.82 29.58 -34.56
CA ILE A 113 49.15 29.87 -34.02
C ILE A 113 49.60 31.20 -34.64
N PRO A 114 49.75 32.28 -33.84
CA PRO A 114 50.23 33.54 -34.37
C PRO A 114 51.67 33.34 -34.87
N LYS A 115 51.89 33.58 -36.16
CA LYS A 115 53.23 33.55 -36.78
C LYS A 115 54.13 34.56 -36.06
N LEU A 116 55.11 34.07 -35.31
CA LEU A 116 56.15 34.83 -34.59
C LEU A 116 57.06 35.69 -35.50
N SER A 117 56.83 35.73 -36.81
CA SER A 117 57.67 36.44 -37.77
C SER A 117 57.60 37.97 -37.67
N ARG A 118 56.72 38.54 -36.83
CA ARG A 118 56.59 40.00 -36.66
C ARG A 118 57.32 40.59 -35.44
N LEU A 119 57.80 39.78 -34.50
CA LEU A 119 58.48 40.29 -33.30
C LEU A 119 59.94 40.69 -33.53
N LYS A 120 60.59 40.24 -34.62
CA LYS A 120 62.01 40.58 -34.89
C LYS A 120 62.21 42.01 -35.42
N LYS A 121 61.15 42.74 -35.77
CA LYS A 121 61.27 44.12 -36.30
C LYS A 121 61.15 45.21 -35.22
N GLN A 122 60.75 44.88 -33.99
CA GLN A 122 60.61 45.85 -32.90
C GLN A 122 61.78 45.89 -31.90
N SER A 123 62.75 44.96 -31.98
CA SER A 123 63.93 44.95 -31.10
C SER A 123 65.17 45.63 -31.71
N ARG A 124 64.98 46.44 -32.76
CA ARG A 124 66.02 47.27 -33.38
C ARG A 124 65.48 48.67 -33.63
N LEU A 125 65.15 49.38 -32.56
CA LEU A 125 65.11 50.83 -32.48
C LEU A 125 65.73 51.23 -31.14
#